data_AF-A0A1C5KHK0-F1
#
_entry.id   AF-A0A1C5KHK0-F1
#
_cell.length_a   1.000
_cell.length_b   1.000
_cell.length_c   1.000
_cell.angle_alpha   90.00
_cell.angle_beta   90.00
_cell.angle_gamma   90.00
#
_symmetry.space_group_name_H-M   'P 1'
#
loop_
_entity.id
_entity.type
_entity.pdbx_description
1 polymer ?
#
loop_
_entity_poly.entity_id
_entity_poly.type
_entity_poly.pdbx_seq_one_letter_code
_entity_poly.pdbx_strand_id
1 'polypeptide(L)'
;MVRRLKEIRNFQFKGILVILGCFLMMAVILFAERAGIHYQEKKRQISYIDRDRIVTEKEVVSSLKKSCLVLMDSSQEESIQAWTQFRQIFMDMRVGTEVVDLQKQTLPELEAYETVTVLLKSLEPLKENVLDICSWVKEGGSVLFALTLQKETYVSMIEQKLGIISSGYQNAEVSSIYFEKDFLIGGGRSYMITDPFDSAWEVQLDETARVYARIGDENGMPLIWERNYGKGKFVIDNFGLTEKAVRGFYAASYSLLTDAGVYPVINGSVFYLDDFPSPVPGGDGTYVRRDYNTSIAEFYSNVWWPDMMTLAAKHGVKYTGVIIENYEDDTDGEITEQTDVQRFQYFGNMILHQGGELGYHGYNHQPLSLSNVDYGTVLPYKTWTSLDAMEKAVDELIRFGKKMFPATELSVYVPPSNVLSEEGRKLLGEKFPEIRSIASNYFSGEFAYVQEFETAEDGIVEQPRIISGAVIDDYMQMAALSELNMHFVNSHFMHPDDLLDEDRGAALGWEKLKKRLDEYMTWLNESAEELRNLTGSELAGAVQRYGALTVDKEITEKEIRLHLGHLYDEAYLMVRINEGKPGDVTGGELVNITGNLYLLRAEESEVVIARN
;
A
#
# COMPACT_ATOMS: atom_id res chain seq x y z
N MET A 1 -63.45 -0.09 26.58
CA MET A 1 -62.63 -1.13 25.88
C MET A 1 -63.44 -2.37 25.49
N VAL A 2 -64.35 -2.89 26.33
CA VAL A 2 -65.15 -4.11 26.06
C VAL A 2 -66.16 -3.98 24.89
N ARG A 3 -66.61 -2.75 24.56
CA ARG A 3 -67.59 -2.51 23.48
C ARG A 3 -66.96 -2.50 22.07
N ARG A 4 -65.69 -2.07 21.91
CA ARG A 4 -64.95 -2.10 20.62
C ARG A 4 -64.50 -3.51 20.21
N LEU A 5 -64.29 -4.41 21.19
CA LEU A 5 -63.94 -5.82 20.92
C LEU A 5 -65.10 -6.64 20.33
N LYS A 6 -66.36 -6.20 20.53
CA LYS A 6 -67.54 -6.91 19.99
C LYS A 6 -67.79 -6.61 18.50
N GLU A 7 -67.42 -5.42 18.01
CA GLU A 7 -67.57 -5.06 16.58
C GLU A 7 -66.55 -5.76 15.69
N ILE A 8 -65.32 -5.97 16.17
CA ILE A 8 -64.28 -6.74 15.46
C ILE A 8 -64.70 -8.21 15.26
N ARG A 9 -65.54 -8.75 16.16
CA ARG A 9 -65.97 -10.15 16.10
C ARG A 9 -67.01 -10.42 14.99
N ASN A 10 -67.77 -9.39 14.59
CA ASN A 10 -68.79 -9.42 13.53
C ASN A 10 -68.34 -8.81 12.20
N PHE A 11 -67.07 -8.41 12.06
CA PHE A 11 -66.54 -7.94 10.80
C PHE A 11 -66.46 -9.12 9.80
N GLN A 12 -67.27 -9.08 8.74
CA GLN A 12 -67.41 -10.19 7.78
C GLN A 12 -66.14 -10.42 6.93
N PHE A 13 -65.16 -9.52 6.99
CA PHE A 13 -63.92 -9.57 6.22
C PHE A 13 -62.66 -9.66 7.11
N LYS A 14 -62.64 -10.61 8.06
CA LYS A 14 -61.46 -10.83 8.93
C LYS A 14 -60.17 -11.08 8.14
N GLY A 15 -60.26 -11.69 6.96
CA GLY A 15 -59.12 -11.89 6.06
C GLY A 15 -58.51 -10.57 5.55
N ILE A 16 -59.32 -9.55 5.29
CA ILE A 16 -58.84 -8.22 4.84
C ILE A 16 -58.06 -7.52 5.96
N LEU A 17 -58.48 -7.67 7.22
CA LEU A 17 -57.74 -7.11 8.37
C LEU A 17 -56.37 -7.78 8.57
N VAL A 18 -56.25 -9.08 8.28
CA VAL A 18 -54.97 -9.80 8.30
C VAL A 18 -54.06 -9.31 7.17
N ILE A 19 -54.59 -9.19 5.96
CA ILE A 19 -53.83 -8.68 4.79
C ILE A 19 -53.39 -7.23 5.03
N LEU A 20 -54.27 -6.37 5.54
CA LEU A 20 -53.93 -5.00 5.92
C LEU A 20 -52.86 -4.96 7.01
N GLY A 21 -52.93 -5.86 7.99
CA GLY A 21 -51.90 -6.03 9.03
C GLY A 21 -50.55 -6.44 8.45
N CYS A 22 -50.52 -7.37 7.50
CA CYS A 22 -49.30 -7.74 6.78
C CYS A 22 -48.75 -6.57 5.94
N PHE A 23 -49.61 -5.82 5.25
CA PHE A 23 -49.18 -4.63 4.50
C PHE A 23 -48.67 -3.51 5.41
N LEU A 24 -49.30 -3.28 6.57
CA LEU A 24 -48.80 -2.33 7.57
C LEU A 24 -47.47 -2.78 8.16
N MET A 25 -47.30 -4.08 8.43
CA MET A 25 -46.04 -4.63 8.92
C MET A 25 -44.94 -4.51 7.86
N MET A 26 -45.21 -4.86 6.60
CA MET A 26 -44.28 -4.63 5.49
C MET A 26 -44.00 -3.14 5.30
N ALA A 27 -44.99 -2.27 5.42
CA ALA A 27 -44.80 -0.82 5.32
C ALA A 27 -43.98 -0.27 6.50
N VAL A 28 -44.12 -0.82 7.70
CA VAL A 28 -43.31 -0.45 8.87
C VAL A 28 -41.88 -0.99 8.74
N ILE A 29 -41.69 -2.19 8.19
CA ILE A 29 -40.37 -2.75 7.90
C ILE A 29 -39.69 -1.92 6.80
N LEU A 30 -40.37 -1.65 5.69
CA LEU A 30 -39.89 -0.78 4.61
C LEU A 30 -39.69 0.66 5.09
N PHE A 31 -40.51 1.16 6.00
CA PHE A 31 -40.33 2.47 6.60
C PHE A 31 -39.15 2.46 7.56
N ALA A 32 -38.92 1.42 8.36
CA ALA A 32 -37.73 1.29 9.20
C ALA A 32 -36.45 1.13 8.36
N GLU A 33 -36.54 0.41 7.23
CA GLU A 33 -35.48 0.27 6.22
C GLU A 33 -35.20 1.61 5.51
N ARG A 34 -36.25 2.40 5.19
CA ARG A 34 -36.14 3.71 4.53
C ARG A 34 -35.89 4.90 5.47
N ALA A 35 -36.28 4.82 6.74
CA ALA A 35 -36.16 5.91 7.72
C ALA A 35 -34.75 6.01 8.33
N GLY A 36 -33.78 5.33 7.74
CA GLY A 36 -32.39 5.37 8.16
C GLY A 36 -32.11 4.33 9.23
N ILE A 37 -31.38 3.30 8.84
CA ILE A 37 -30.61 2.44 9.74
C ILE A 37 -29.88 3.39 10.70
N HIS A 38 -30.31 3.46 11.95
CA HIS A 38 -29.60 4.22 12.96
C HIS A 38 -28.27 3.51 13.16
N TYR A 39 -27.20 4.08 12.61
CA TYR A 39 -25.85 3.59 12.83
C TYR A 39 -25.32 4.15 14.14
N GLN A 40 -24.62 3.32 14.89
CA GLN A 40 -23.69 3.80 15.90
C GLN A 40 -22.31 3.59 15.31
N GLU A 41 -21.49 4.64 15.27
CA GLU A 41 -20.10 4.54 14.84
C GLU A 41 -19.43 3.42 15.66
N LYS A 42 -18.96 2.37 14.97
CA LYS A 42 -18.21 1.31 15.64
C LYS A 42 -16.86 1.90 16.06
N LYS A 43 -16.39 1.52 17.24
CA LYS A 43 -15.09 1.98 17.74
C LYS A 43 -13.99 1.57 16.74
N ARG A 44 -13.23 2.54 16.25
CA ARG A 44 -12.05 2.31 15.38
C ARG A 44 -11.05 1.39 16.08
N GLN A 45 -10.44 0.51 15.30
CA GLN A 45 -9.33 -0.36 15.72
C GLN A 45 -8.10 0.48 16.07
N ILE A 46 -7.82 1.48 15.24
CA ILE A 46 -6.66 2.36 15.35
C ILE A 46 -7.16 3.80 15.24
N SER A 47 -6.75 4.64 16.18
CA SER A 47 -7.02 6.08 16.13
C SER A 47 -5.76 6.82 15.70
N TYR A 48 -5.96 7.98 15.07
CA TYR A 48 -4.85 8.89 14.83
C TYR A 48 -4.18 9.32 16.14
N ILE A 49 -2.88 9.59 16.06
CA ILE A 49 -2.10 10.22 17.11
C ILE A 49 -2.49 11.70 17.22
N ASP A 50 -2.45 12.26 18.43
CA ASP A 50 -2.65 13.69 18.65
C ASP A 50 -1.57 14.50 17.91
N ARG A 51 -1.97 15.59 17.23
CA ARG A 51 -1.08 16.37 16.35
C ARG A 51 0.17 16.91 17.05
N ASP A 52 0.08 17.23 18.34
CA ASP A 52 1.18 17.76 19.16
C ASP A 52 2.22 16.70 19.56
N ARG A 53 1.92 15.42 19.31
CA ARG A 53 2.80 14.28 19.63
C ARG A 53 3.41 13.61 18.42
N ILE A 54 2.99 13.99 17.21
CA ILE A 54 3.46 13.37 15.97
C ILE A 54 4.99 13.56 15.86
N VAL A 55 5.68 12.46 15.60
CA VAL A 55 7.09 12.44 15.20
C VAL A 55 7.12 11.97 13.75
N THR A 56 7.80 12.73 12.90
CA THR A 56 7.88 12.42 11.47
C THR A 56 8.98 11.39 11.19
N GLU A 57 8.82 10.64 10.10
CA GLU A 57 9.85 9.70 9.65
C GLU A 57 11.20 10.40 9.38
N LYS A 58 11.16 11.62 8.83
CA LYS A 58 12.36 12.41 8.56
C LYS A 58 13.14 12.74 9.83
N GLU A 59 12.44 13.08 10.93
CA GLU A 59 13.06 13.29 12.24
C GLU A 59 13.68 11.99 12.77
N VAL A 60 12.95 10.88 12.69
CA VAL A 60 13.42 9.55 13.08
C VAL A 60 14.70 9.17 12.34
N VAL A 61 14.67 9.21 11.01
CA VAL A 61 15.81 8.83 10.14
C VAL A 61 17.04 9.67 10.45
N SER A 62 16.88 10.96 10.73
CA SER A 62 18.00 11.86 11.05
C SER A 62 18.75 11.49 12.33
N SER A 63 18.11 10.73 13.22
CA SER A 63 18.68 10.31 14.51
C SER A 63 19.35 8.93 14.47
N LEU A 64 19.19 8.18 13.37
CA LEU A 64 19.68 6.80 13.28
C LEU A 64 21.21 6.74 13.28
N LYS A 65 21.74 5.75 14.00
CA LYS A 65 23.15 5.39 13.89
C LYS A 65 23.41 4.86 12.48
N LYS A 66 24.44 5.40 11.82
CA LYS A 66 24.87 4.90 10.52
C LYS A 66 25.50 3.52 10.67
N SER A 67 24.81 2.48 10.23
CA SER A 67 25.25 1.08 10.27
C SER A 67 25.50 0.50 8.88
N CYS A 68 24.94 1.12 7.83
CA CYS A 68 25.10 0.70 6.45
C CYS A 68 25.92 1.71 5.64
N LEU A 69 26.96 1.23 4.94
CA LEU A 69 27.70 2.00 3.96
C LEU A 69 27.10 1.76 2.56
N VAL A 70 26.69 2.84 1.88
CA VAL A 70 26.18 2.80 0.52
C VAL A 70 27.27 3.29 -0.43
N LEU A 71 27.66 2.44 -1.37
CA LEU A 71 28.64 2.76 -2.39
C LEU A 71 27.93 3.05 -3.71
N MET A 72 28.06 4.28 -4.21
CA MET A 72 27.50 4.71 -5.48
C MET A 72 28.56 5.40 -6.34
N ASP A 73 28.24 5.60 -7.62
CA ASP A 73 29.08 6.34 -8.56
C ASP A 73 28.20 7.27 -9.39
N SER A 74 28.31 8.56 -9.15
CA SER A 74 27.48 9.56 -9.87
C SER A 74 27.83 9.73 -11.36
N SER A 75 28.84 9.02 -11.87
CA SER A 75 29.07 8.90 -13.31
C SER A 75 28.22 7.82 -13.99
N GLN A 76 27.59 6.93 -13.22
CA GLN A 76 26.76 5.83 -13.71
C GLN A 76 25.28 6.18 -13.52
N GLU A 77 24.51 6.25 -14.61
CA GLU A 77 23.09 6.62 -14.57
C GLU A 77 22.27 5.61 -13.74
N GLU A 78 22.53 4.32 -13.92
CA GLU A 78 21.87 3.26 -13.17
C GLU A 78 22.16 3.35 -11.66
N SER A 79 23.34 3.85 -11.27
CA SER A 79 23.70 4.08 -9.86
C SER A 79 22.87 5.20 -9.23
N ILE A 80 22.61 6.28 -9.98
CA ILE A 80 21.76 7.40 -9.54
C ILE A 80 20.30 6.95 -9.43
N GLN A 81 19.81 6.18 -10.41
CA GLN A 81 18.46 5.63 -10.40
C GLN A 81 18.27 4.68 -9.21
N ALA A 82 19.21 3.76 -8.98
CA ALA A 82 19.21 2.86 -7.84
C ALA A 82 19.24 3.62 -6.51
N TRP A 83 20.10 4.63 -6.38
CA TRP A 83 20.17 5.45 -5.16
C TRP A 83 18.84 6.14 -4.86
N THR A 84 18.11 6.59 -5.87
CA THR A 84 16.78 7.19 -5.69
C THR A 84 15.81 6.22 -5.01
N GLN A 85 15.83 4.94 -5.38
CA GLN A 85 14.98 3.93 -4.74
C GLN A 85 15.52 3.48 -3.38
N PHE A 86 16.83 3.21 -3.29
CA PHE A 86 17.46 2.74 -2.06
C PHE A 86 17.42 3.77 -0.94
N ARG A 87 17.48 5.06 -1.25
CA ARG A 87 17.30 6.11 -0.25
C ARG A 87 15.96 5.95 0.47
N GLN A 88 14.86 5.73 -0.27
CA GLN A 88 13.55 5.54 0.35
C GLN A 88 13.48 4.17 1.07
N ILE A 89 13.98 3.09 0.46
CA ILE A 89 14.04 1.77 1.10
C ILE A 89 14.73 1.84 2.48
N PHE A 90 15.88 2.51 2.57
CA PHE A 90 16.60 2.64 3.84
C PHE A 90 15.87 3.52 4.85
N MET A 91 15.21 4.60 4.39
CA MET A 91 14.35 5.41 5.25
C MET A 91 13.26 4.54 5.85
N ASP A 92 12.49 3.88 5.00
CA ASP A 92 11.34 3.05 5.35
C ASP A 92 11.71 1.86 6.26
N MET A 93 12.87 1.24 6.03
CA MET A 93 13.37 0.13 6.85
C MET A 93 14.04 0.57 8.16
N ARG A 94 14.19 1.89 8.40
CA ARG A 94 14.93 2.48 9.54
C ARG A 94 16.41 2.06 9.57
N VAL A 95 17.04 2.08 8.40
CA VAL A 95 18.47 1.80 8.25
C VAL A 95 19.24 3.11 8.16
N GLY A 96 20.10 3.39 9.15
CA GLY A 96 21.00 4.54 9.10
C GLY A 96 22.12 4.32 8.09
N THR A 97 22.28 5.24 7.14
CA THR A 97 23.23 5.10 6.02
C THR A 97 24.33 6.16 6.00
N GLU A 98 25.51 5.76 5.55
CA GLU A 98 26.55 6.65 5.05
C GLU A 98 26.70 6.43 3.54
N VAL A 99 26.62 7.49 2.74
CA VAL A 99 26.71 7.38 1.27
C VAL A 99 28.06 7.89 0.80
N VAL A 100 28.78 7.06 0.05
CA VAL A 100 30.07 7.39 -0.57
C VAL A 100 29.92 7.33 -2.08
N ASP A 101 30.15 8.47 -2.72
CA ASP A 101 30.25 8.61 -4.16
C ASP A 101 31.71 8.40 -4.60
N LEU A 102 31.99 7.23 -5.16
CA LEU A 102 33.34 6.79 -5.53
C LEU A 102 33.97 7.63 -6.65
N GLN A 103 33.18 8.42 -7.36
CA GLN A 103 33.71 9.42 -8.29
C GLN A 103 34.47 10.54 -7.55
N LYS A 104 34.04 10.86 -6.34
CA LYS A 104 34.47 12.04 -5.58
C LYS A 104 35.25 11.68 -4.32
N GLN A 105 35.05 10.49 -3.79
CA GLN A 105 35.54 10.06 -2.49
C GLN A 105 36.19 8.68 -2.60
N THR A 106 37.08 8.37 -1.66
CA THR A 106 37.69 7.04 -1.54
C THR A 106 36.86 6.15 -0.62
N LEU A 107 37.04 4.84 -0.75
CA LEU A 107 36.43 3.87 0.18
C LEU A 107 36.88 4.17 1.63
N PRO A 108 35.95 4.34 2.58
CA PRO A 108 36.28 4.51 3.99
C PRO A 108 36.64 3.17 4.66
N GLU A 109 37.08 3.22 5.92
CA GLU A 109 37.27 2.02 6.76
C GLU A 109 35.93 1.30 6.95
N LEU A 110 35.92 -0.02 6.72
CA LEU A 110 34.69 -0.83 6.69
C LEU A 110 34.26 -1.31 8.08
N GLU A 111 35.18 -1.32 9.05
CA GLU A 111 34.96 -1.79 10.42
C GLU A 111 33.93 -0.97 11.20
N ALA A 112 33.60 0.24 10.74
CA ALA A 112 32.56 1.09 11.31
C ALA A 112 31.13 0.64 10.95
N TYR A 113 30.99 -0.25 9.96
CA TYR A 113 29.71 -0.64 9.37
C TYR A 113 29.40 -2.11 9.63
N GLU A 114 28.12 -2.43 9.71
CA GLU A 114 27.61 -3.81 9.76
C GLU A 114 27.39 -4.35 8.34
N THR A 115 26.85 -3.50 7.46
CA THR A 115 26.51 -3.87 6.08
C THR A 115 27.07 -2.86 5.07
N VAL A 116 27.34 -3.34 3.86
CA VAL A 116 27.63 -2.49 2.70
C VAL A 116 26.61 -2.77 1.60
N THR A 117 26.02 -1.75 1.01
CA THR A 117 25.19 -1.86 -0.19
C THR A 117 25.90 -1.22 -1.37
N VAL A 118 26.16 -2.01 -2.41
CA VAL A 118 26.85 -1.60 -3.62
C VAL A 118 25.82 -1.31 -4.71
N LEU A 119 25.69 -0.05 -5.07
CA LEU A 119 24.82 0.45 -6.15
C LEU A 119 25.63 0.69 -7.41
N LEU A 120 26.44 -0.30 -7.79
CA LEU A 120 27.35 -0.23 -8.95
C LEU A 120 27.11 -1.44 -9.86
N LYS A 121 26.99 -1.18 -11.15
CA LYS A 121 26.98 -2.23 -12.18
C LYS A 121 28.41 -2.66 -12.55
N SER A 122 29.30 -1.68 -12.69
CA SER A 122 30.74 -1.90 -12.88
C SER A 122 31.49 -1.62 -11.59
N LEU A 123 32.39 -2.54 -11.20
CA LEU A 123 33.23 -2.38 -10.01
C LEU A 123 34.57 -1.68 -10.31
N GLU A 124 34.78 -1.21 -11.55
CA GLU A 124 35.94 -0.39 -11.96
C GLU A 124 36.26 0.78 -11.00
N PRO A 125 35.27 1.53 -10.45
CA PRO A 125 35.55 2.61 -9.51
C PRO A 125 36.23 2.14 -8.20
N LEU A 126 35.97 0.90 -7.77
CA LEU A 126 36.56 0.32 -6.57
C LEU A 126 37.99 -0.17 -6.80
N LYS A 127 38.33 -0.57 -8.02
CA LYS A 127 39.61 -1.17 -8.37
C LYS A 127 39.93 -2.35 -7.42
N GLU A 128 41.17 -2.45 -6.94
CA GLU A 128 41.59 -3.49 -6.01
C GLU A 128 40.90 -3.43 -4.63
N ASN A 129 40.25 -2.32 -4.27
CA ASN A 129 39.52 -2.21 -2.99
C ASN A 129 38.34 -3.19 -2.92
N VAL A 130 37.91 -3.77 -4.05
CA VAL A 130 36.95 -4.90 -4.05
C VAL A 130 37.47 -6.10 -3.23
N LEU A 131 38.78 -6.29 -3.18
CA LEU A 131 39.41 -7.36 -2.39
C LEU A 131 39.44 -7.02 -0.89
N ASP A 132 39.54 -5.73 -0.55
CA ASP A 132 39.41 -5.26 0.84
C ASP A 132 37.98 -5.51 1.35
N ILE A 133 36.96 -5.19 0.54
CA ILE A 133 35.56 -5.53 0.83
C ILE A 133 35.41 -7.04 1.05
N CYS A 134 35.98 -7.87 0.17
CA CYS A 134 35.94 -9.32 0.34
C CYS A 134 36.60 -9.80 1.64
N SER A 135 37.71 -9.15 2.03
CA SER A 135 38.44 -9.49 3.25
C SER A 135 37.65 -9.10 4.49
N TRP A 136 37.00 -7.94 4.46
CA TRP A 136 36.05 -7.51 5.50
C TRP A 136 34.85 -8.46 5.61
N VAL A 137 34.25 -8.88 4.49
CA VAL A 137 33.17 -9.88 4.50
C VAL A 137 33.62 -11.18 5.15
N LYS A 138 34.83 -11.63 4.83
CA LYS A 138 35.38 -12.87 5.41
C LYS A 138 35.45 -12.81 6.95
N GLU A 139 35.68 -11.63 7.52
CA GLU A 139 35.76 -11.43 8.97
C GLU A 139 34.41 -11.17 9.65
N GLY A 140 33.31 -11.01 8.91
CA GLY A 140 31.96 -10.93 9.45
C GLY A 140 31.06 -9.87 8.81
N GLY A 141 31.59 -9.02 7.93
CA GLY A 141 30.79 -8.04 7.20
C GLY A 141 29.85 -8.66 6.17
N SER A 142 28.79 -7.95 5.79
CA SER A 142 27.87 -8.42 4.75
C SER A 142 27.64 -7.39 3.65
N VAL A 143 27.60 -7.85 2.41
CA VAL A 143 27.48 -7.00 1.23
C VAL A 143 26.23 -7.37 0.42
N LEU A 144 25.43 -6.36 0.07
CA LEU A 144 24.39 -6.45 -0.95
C LEU A 144 24.91 -5.83 -2.26
N PHE A 145 24.96 -6.61 -3.33
CA PHE A 145 25.07 -6.10 -4.70
C PHE A 145 23.67 -5.93 -5.27
N ALA A 146 23.17 -4.70 -5.28
CA ALA A 146 21.77 -4.40 -5.63
C ALA A 146 21.51 -4.23 -7.13
N LEU A 147 22.59 -4.07 -7.91
CA LEU A 147 22.53 -3.95 -9.35
C LEU A 147 23.15 -5.19 -9.99
N THR A 148 22.57 -5.61 -11.12
CA THR A 148 23.14 -6.66 -11.95
C THR A 148 24.59 -6.31 -12.29
N LEU A 149 25.51 -7.12 -11.79
CA LEU A 149 26.94 -6.94 -12.03
C LEU A 149 27.27 -7.19 -13.49
N GLN A 150 28.14 -6.35 -14.05
CA GLN A 150 28.67 -6.54 -15.38
C GLN A 150 29.97 -7.34 -15.32
N LYS A 151 30.11 -8.35 -16.20
CA LYS A 151 31.36 -9.09 -16.31
C LYS A 151 32.50 -8.18 -16.77
N GLU A 152 33.42 -7.90 -15.85
CA GLU A 152 34.64 -7.13 -16.08
C GLU A 152 35.79 -7.65 -15.17
N THR A 153 36.96 -7.00 -15.22
CA THR A 153 38.18 -7.44 -14.54
C THR A 153 38.00 -7.64 -13.04
N TYR A 154 37.41 -6.68 -12.32
CA TYR A 154 37.28 -6.69 -10.87
C TYR A 154 36.14 -7.59 -10.39
N VAL A 155 35.00 -7.65 -11.09
CA VAL A 155 33.95 -8.65 -10.88
C VAL A 155 34.53 -10.06 -11.07
N SER A 156 35.31 -10.29 -12.12
CA SER A 156 35.94 -11.60 -12.39
C SER A 156 36.89 -12.05 -11.27
N MET A 157 37.52 -11.12 -10.53
CA MET A 157 38.36 -11.45 -9.37
C MET A 157 37.58 -12.01 -8.18
N ILE A 158 36.27 -11.74 -8.11
CA ILE A 158 35.42 -12.08 -6.96
C ILE A 158 34.29 -13.06 -7.29
N GLU A 159 34.05 -13.42 -8.56
CA GLU A 159 33.00 -14.36 -8.99
C GLU A 159 32.87 -15.60 -8.09
N GLN A 160 33.98 -16.31 -7.85
CA GLN A 160 33.98 -17.51 -7.01
C GLN A 160 33.59 -17.22 -5.54
N LYS A 161 33.84 -16.01 -5.04
CA LYS A 161 33.43 -15.59 -3.69
C LYS A 161 31.93 -15.30 -3.62
N LEU A 162 31.35 -14.87 -4.74
CA LEU A 162 29.91 -14.67 -4.91
C LEU A 162 29.15 -15.99 -5.19
N GLY A 163 29.87 -17.12 -5.23
CA GLY A 163 29.30 -18.43 -5.53
C GLY A 163 29.13 -18.73 -7.02
N ILE A 164 29.74 -17.94 -7.90
CA ILE A 164 29.65 -18.10 -9.36
C ILE A 164 30.79 -19.00 -9.83
N ILE A 165 30.45 -20.12 -10.49
CA ILE A 165 31.41 -21.05 -11.08
C ILE A 165 31.70 -20.77 -12.56
N SER A 166 30.72 -20.19 -13.25
CA SER A 166 30.83 -19.79 -14.65
C SER A 166 29.86 -18.65 -14.93
N SER A 167 30.24 -17.75 -15.82
CA SER A 167 29.42 -16.59 -16.20
C SER A 167 29.62 -16.18 -17.66
N GLY A 168 28.55 -15.70 -18.28
CA GLY A 168 28.53 -15.14 -19.63
C GLY A 168 28.96 -13.67 -19.68
N TYR A 169 29.08 -13.11 -20.88
CA TYR A 169 29.20 -11.65 -21.10
C TYR A 169 27.85 -11.01 -21.47
N GLN A 170 26.81 -11.82 -21.63
CA GLN A 170 25.49 -11.41 -22.04
C GLN A 170 24.53 -11.44 -20.84
N ASN A 171 23.46 -10.68 -20.97
CA ASN A 171 22.33 -10.73 -20.06
C ASN A 171 21.20 -11.53 -20.70
N ALA A 172 20.41 -12.21 -19.87
CA ALA A 172 19.16 -12.83 -20.25
C ALA A 172 17.99 -11.87 -19.98
N GLU A 173 16.94 -12.01 -20.79
CA GLU A 173 15.67 -11.30 -20.65
C GLU A 173 14.93 -11.73 -19.38
N VAL A 174 14.57 -10.77 -18.53
CA VAL A 174 13.73 -11.02 -17.34
C VAL A 174 12.27 -10.77 -17.68
N SER A 175 11.59 -11.80 -18.20
CA SER A 175 10.16 -11.75 -18.55
C SER A 175 9.21 -12.03 -17.39
N SER A 176 9.72 -12.70 -16.35
CA SER A 176 8.99 -13.00 -15.12
C SER A 176 9.96 -13.38 -14.02
N ILE A 177 9.52 -13.23 -12.77
CA ILE A 177 10.28 -13.57 -11.58
C ILE A 177 9.50 -14.60 -10.77
N TYR A 178 10.08 -15.79 -10.62
CA TYR A 178 9.66 -16.81 -9.67
C TYR A 178 10.40 -16.61 -8.35
N PHE A 179 9.65 -16.38 -7.28
CA PHE A 179 10.20 -16.34 -5.93
C PHE A 179 10.04 -17.69 -5.24
N GLU A 180 11.06 -18.14 -4.51
CA GLU A 180 10.95 -19.34 -3.68
C GLU A 180 9.84 -19.17 -2.63
N LYS A 181 9.14 -20.28 -2.35
CA LYS A 181 7.98 -20.27 -1.44
C LYS A 181 8.30 -19.68 -0.07
N ASP A 182 9.47 -20.01 0.46
CA ASP A 182 9.90 -19.65 1.82
C ASP A 182 10.72 -18.34 1.86
N PHE A 183 10.82 -17.61 0.75
CA PHE A 183 11.61 -16.38 0.68
C PHE A 183 10.82 -15.15 1.14
N LEU A 184 9.69 -14.87 0.49
CA LEU A 184 8.91 -13.65 0.71
C LEU A 184 7.41 -13.93 0.68
N ILE A 185 6.62 -13.00 1.20
CA ILE A 185 5.16 -13.08 1.26
C ILE A 185 4.62 -13.17 -0.17
N GLY A 186 3.81 -14.19 -0.47
CA GLY A 186 3.33 -14.45 -1.84
C GLY A 186 4.33 -15.20 -2.74
N GLY A 187 5.40 -15.77 -2.18
CA GLY A 187 6.34 -16.65 -2.90
C GLY A 187 5.74 -17.98 -3.35
N GLY A 188 6.49 -18.75 -4.14
CA GLY A 188 6.09 -20.06 -4.67
C GLY A 188 5.34 -19.99 -6.00
N ARG A 189 5.38 -18.84 -6.67
CA ARG A 189 4.79 -18.61 -7.99
C ARG A 189 5.60 -17.57 -8.77
N SER A 190 5.32 -17.50 -10.07
CA SER A 190 5.93 -16.54 -10.99
C SER A 190 5.04 -15.31 -11.16
N TYR A 191 5.67 -14.15 -11.30
CA TYR A 191 5.05 -12.86 -11.57
C TYR A 191 5.64 -12.26 -12.85
N MET A 192 4.78 -11.86 -13.78
CA MET A 192 5.19 -11.35 -15.09
C MET A 192 5.74 -9.93 -14.97
N ILE A 193 6.73 -9.61 -15.81
CA ILE A 193 7.24 -8.25 -15.99
C ILE A 193 6.59 -7.66 -17.24
N THR A 194 5.99 -6.46 -17.11
CA THR A 194 5.22 -5.83 -18.20
C THR A 194 6.11 -5.41 -19.37
N ASP A 195 7.28 -4.83 -19.08
CA ASP A 195 8.25 -4.37 -20.07
C ASP A 195 9.60 -5.08 -19.88
N PRO A 196 9.71 -6.35 -20.29
CA PRO A 196 10.90 -7.15 -20.04
C PRO A 196 12.08 -6.72 -20.93
N PHE A 197 13.29 -6.89 -20.40
CA PHE A 197 14.54 -6.58 -21.12
C PHE A 197 15.70 -7.46 -20.61
N ASP A 198 16.79 -7.48 -21.38
CA ASP A 198 18.03 -8.21 -21.07
C ASP A 198 18.75 -7.59 -19.86
N SER A 199 18.35 -8.00 -18.66
CA SER A 199 18.76 -7.35 -17.41
C SER A 199 19.47 -8.27 -16.42
N ALA A 200 19.41 -9.60 -16.59
CA ALA A 200 20.00 -10.56 -15.67
C ALA A 200 21.30 -11.15 -16.21
N TRP A 201 22.38 -11.06 -15.46
CA TRP A 201 23.66 -11.63 -15.86
C TRP A 201 23.59 -13.16 -15.91
N GLU A 202 24.02 -13.75 -17.03
CA GLU A 202 24.06 -15.19 -17.19
C GLU A 202 25.13 -15.82 -16.28
N VAL A 203 24.67 -16.50 -15.22
CA VAL A 203 25.54 -17.15 -14.24
C VAL A 203 25.15 -18.59 -13.98
N GLN A 204 26.16 -19.41 -13.68
CA GLN A 204 26.02 -20.72 -13.08
C GLN A 204 26.61 -20.65 -11.67
N LEU A 205 25.82 -21.05 -10.68
CA LEU A 205 26.21 -20.99 -9.26
C LEU A 205 26.73 -22.35 -8.77
N ASP A 206 27.57 -22.31 -7.74
CA ASP A 206 27.96 -23.50 -6.97
C ASP A 206 26.80 -24.01 -6.09
N GLU A 207 26.92 -25.25 -5.61
CA GLU A 207 25.89 -25.88 -4.75
C GLU A 207 25.75 -25.23 -3.36
N THR A 208 26.65 -24.30 -3.01
CA THR A 208 26.67 -23.62 -1.72
C THR A 208 26.05 -22.21 -1.78
N ALA A 209 25.68 -21.73 -2.96
CA ALA A 209 24.83 -20.56 -3.13
C ALA A 209 23.36 -20.93 -2.90
N ARG A 210 22.66 -20.15 -2.08
CA ARG A 210 21.22 -20.33 -1.85
C ARG A 210 20.45 -19.32 -2.69
N VAL A 211 19.68 -19.82 -3.63
CA VAL A 211 18.91 -18.98 -4.58
C VAL A 211 17.48 -18.79 -4.08
N TYR A 212 17.00 -17.55 -4.14
CA TYR A 212 15.72 -17.08 -3.62
C TYR A 212 14.74 -16.64 -4.71
N ALA A 213 15.25 -16.28 -5.89
CA ALA A 213 14.42 -15.93 -7.05
C ALA A 213 15.07 -16.37 -8.36
N ARG A 214 14.24 -16.65 -9.37
CA ARG A 214 14.65 -17.13 -10.71
C ARG A 214 13.80 -16.52 -11.81
N ILE A 215 14.32 -16.53 -13.04
CA ILE A 215 13.52 -16.21 -14.24
C ILE A 215 12.52 -17.33 -14.52
N GLY A 216 11.25 -17.02 -14.76
CA GLY A 216 10.28 -18.02 -15.20
C GLY A 216 9.76 -18.92 -14.09
N ASP A 217 10.53 -19.93 -13.69
CA ASP A 217 10.13 -20.96 -12.73
C ASP A 217 11.29 -21.45 -11.83
N GLU A 218 11.03 -22.49 -11.04
CA GLU A 218 11.97 -23.10 -10.08
C GLU A 218 13.27 -23.63 -10.72
N ASN A 219 13.28 -23.91 -12.03
CA ASN A 219 14.45 -24.38 -12.79
C ASN A 219 15.12 -23.26 -13.60
N GLY A 220 14.63 -22.03 -13.47
CA GLY A 220 15.13 -20.87 -14.18
C GLY A 220 16.50 -20.37 -13.72
N MET A 221 16.99 -19.34 -14.42
CA MET A 221 18.26 -18.70 -14.11
C MET A 221 18.17 -17.89 -12.79
N PRO A 222 19.19 -17.93 -11.92
CA PRO A 222 19.20 -17.20 -10.65
C PRO A 222 19.09 -15.68 -10.82
N LEU A 223 18.17 -15.08 -10.04
CA LEU A 223 17.95 -13.64 -9.96
C LEU A 223 18.29 -13.06 -8.59
N ILE A 224 18.06 -13.80 -7.50
CA ILE A 224 18.45 -13.38 -6.16
C ILE A 224 19.10 -14.57 -5.48
N TRP A 225 20.30 -14.41 -4.93
CA TRP A 225 20.95 -15.46 -4.14
C TRP A 225 21.83 -14.89 -3.03
N GLU A 226 22.09 -15.71 -2.02
CA GLU A 226 23.12 -15.45 -1.02
C GLU A 226 24.25 -16.47 -1.08
N ARG A 227 25.43 -16.05 -0.62
CA ARG A 227 26.61 -16.90 -0.46
C ARG A 227 27.35 -16.54 0.83
N ASN A 228 27.41 -17.49 1.76
CA ASN A 228 28.27 -17.37 2.94
C ASN A 228 29.76 -17.35 2.53
N TYR A 229 30.52 -16.41 3.08
CA TYR A 229 31.96 -16.26 2.81
C TYR A 229 32.71 -15.89 4.10
N GLY A 230 33.45 -16.86 4.65
CA GLY A 230 34.05 -16.68 5.97
C GLY A 230 32.97 -16.63 7.06
N LYS A 231 32.97 -15.57 7.87
CA LYS A 231 31.95 -15.31 8.90
C LYS A 231 30.80 -14.43 8.41
N GLY A 232 30.97 -13.75 7.27
CA GLY A 232 29.96 -12.90 6.66
C GLY A 232 29.34 -13.54 5.42
N LYS A 233 28.68 -12.72 4.60
CA LYS A 233 28.01 -13.19 3.38
C LYS A 233 27.85 -12.12 2.31
N PHE A 234 27.62 -12.59 1.10
CA PHE A 234 27.19 -11.79 -0.04
C PHE A 234 25.72 -12.08 -0.35
N VAL A 235 24.94 -11.05 -0.66
CA VAL A 235 23.62 -11.14 -1.27
C VAL A 235 23.69 -10.42 -2.62
N ILE A 236 23.16 -11.04 -3.66
CA ILE A 236 23.24 -10.53 -5.03
C ILE A 236 21.83 -10.44 -5.61
N ASP A 237 21.49 -9.26 -6.12
CA ASP A 237 20.32 -8.99 -6.93
C ASP A 237 20.75 -8.86 -8.41
N ASN A 238 20.20 -9.73 -9.24
CA ASN A 238 20.56 -9.94 -10.64
C ASN A 238 19.35 -9.78 -11.57
N PHE A 239 18.38 -8.94 -11.21
CA PHE A 239 17.16 -8.71 -12.00
C PHE A 239 17.10 -7.34 -12.69
N GLY A 240 18.00 -6.41 -12.34
CA GLY A 240 18.21 -5.14 -13.04
C GLY A 240 17.06 -4.12 -13.03
N LEU A 241 15.99 -4.34 -12.27
CA LEU A 241 14.84 -3.43 -12.16
C LEU A 241 15.09 -2.38 -11.08
N THR A 242 15.05 -1.09 -11.41
CA THR A 242 15.36 0.01 -10.47
C THR A 242 14.21 1.01 -10.34
N GLU A 243 13.01 0.49 -10.13
CA GLU A 243 11.79 1.28 -10.01
C GLU A 243 11.10 1.13 -8.64
N LYS A 244 10.16 2.04 -8.37
CA LYS A 244 9.38 2.05 -7.13
C LYS A 244 8.59 0.76 -6.91
N ALA A 245 8.11 0.13 -7.98
CA ALA A 245 7.30 -1.08 -7.93
C ALA A 245 8.04 -2.34 -7.44
N VAL A 246 9.38 -2.31 -7.29
CA VAL A 246 10.19 -3.48 -6.87
C VAL A 246 10.95 -3.27 -5.56
N ARG A 247 10.67 -2.18 -4.82
CA ARG A 247 11.33 -1.87 -3.54
C ARG A 247 11.22 -3.00 -2.50
N GLY A 248 10.10 -3.72 -2.46
CA GLY A 248 9.91 -4.86 -1.57
C GLY A 248 10.84 -6.04 -1.85
N PHE A 249 11.29 -6.22 -3.10
CA PHE A 249 12.25 -7.26 -3.44
C PHE A 249 13.63 -6.92 -2.87
N TYR A 250 14.02 -5.64 -2.98
CA TYR A 250 15.24 -5.14 -2.38
C TYR A 250 15.22 -5.16 -0.86
N ALA A 251 14.09 -4.86 -0.21
CA ALA A 251 13.94 -5.01 1.24
C ALA A 251 14.07 -6.47 1.67
N ALA A 252 13.47 -7.40 0.92
CA ALA A 252 13.63 -8.83 1.15
C ALA A 252 15.10 -9.26 1.01
N SER A 253 15.82 -8.82 -0.02
CA SER A 253 17.25 -9.09 -0.20
C SER A 253 18.11 -8.48 0.91
N TYR A 254 17.88 -7.22 1.28
CA TYR A 254 18.61 -6.56 2.37
C TYR A 254 18.42 -7.28 3.71
N SER A 255 17.22 -7.80 3.98
CA SER A 255 16.91 -8.55 5.21
C SER A 255 17.69 -9.86 5.35
N LEU A 256 18.36 -10.36 4.30
CA LEU A 256 19.21 -11.56 4.34
C LEU A 256 20.62 -11.31 4.90
N LEU A 257 21.08 -10.06 4.93
CA LEU A 257 22.50 -9.72 5.14
C LEU A 257 23.03 -10.09 6.52
N THR A 258 22.19 -9.98 7.56
CA THR A 258 22.61 -10.13 8.96
C THR A 258 21.98 -11.37 9.57
N ASP A 259 22.43 -11.79 10.75
CA ASP A 259 21.80 -12.90 11.50
C ASP A 259 20.28 -12.73 11.66
N ALA A 260 19.84 -11.48 11.85
CA ALA A 260 18.42 -11.12 11.83
C ALA A 260 18.17 -9.75 11.18
N GLY A 261 17.37 -9.76 10.10
CA GLY A 261 16.82 -8.55 9.50
C GLY A 261 15.59 -8.09 10.26
N VAL A 262 15.55 -6.82 10.67
CA VAL A 262 14.41 -6.25 11.42
C VAL A 262 14.10 -4.87 10.84
N TYR A 263 12.84 -4.64 10.48
CA TYR A 263 12.38 -3.35 9.98
C TYR A 263 10.90 -3.14 10.31
N PRO A 264 10.44 -1.91 10.56
CA PRO A 264 9.04 -1.64 10.85
C PRO A 264 8.18 -1.80 9.60
N VAL A 265 6.91 -2.12 9.82
CA VAL A 265 5.87 -2.20 8.78
C VAL A 265 4.56 -1.60 9.29
N ILE A 266 3.66 -1.25 8.37
CA ILE A 266 2.38 -0.60 8.70
C ILE A 266 1.34 -1.63 9.17
N ASN A 267 1.31 -2.81 8.53
CA ASN A 267 0.29 -3.84 8.73
C ASN A 267 -1.15 -3.32 8.55
N GLY A 268 -1.53 -3.09 7.29
CA GLY A 268 -2.87 -2.62 6.94
C GLY A 268 -3.28 -2.88 5.49
N SER A 269 -4.53 -3.29 5.31
CA SER A 269 -5.21 -3.46 4.04
C SER A 269 -6.43 -2.56 4.01
N VAL A 270 -6.55 -1.71 2.98
CA VAL A 270 -7.69 -0.82 2.77
C VAL A 270 -8.25 -0.96 1.36
N PHE A 271 -9.57 -0.86 1.26
CA PHE A 271 -10.29 -0.80 0.00
C PHE A 271 -11.15 0.47 -0.06
N TYR A 272 -10.79 1.36 -0.97
CA TYR A 272 -11.52 2.60 -1.24
C TYR A 272 -12.59 2.39 -2.31
N LEU A 273 -13.74 3.01 -2.10
CA LEU A 273 -14.77 3.20 -3.11
C LEU A 273 -14.79 4.68 -3.47
N ASP A 274 -14.08 5.00 -4.54
CA ASP A 274 -14.05 6.35 -5.10
C ASP A 274 -15.41 6.68 -5.68
N ASP A 275 -15.81 7.94 -5.61
CA ASP A 275 -17.12 8.38 -6.08
C ASP A 275 -18.27 7.56 -5.46
N PHE A 276 -18.18 7.23 -4.17
CA PHE A 276 -19.21 6.44 -3.51
C PHE A 276 -19.29 6.70 -1.99
N PRO A 277 -20.45 7.10 -1.46
CA PRO A 277 -21.72 7.31 -2.16
C PRO A 277 -21.74 8.60 -3.00
N SER A 278 -22.49 8.55 -4.09
CA SER A 278 -22.56 9.59 -5.12
C SER A 278 -23.96 9.66 -5.76
N PRO A 279 -24.23 10.68 -6.60
CA PRO A 279 -25.31 10.62 -7.57
C PRO A 279 -25.21 9.36 -8.44
N VAL A 280 -26.27 8.99 -9.19
CA VAL A 280 -26.13 7.87 -10.14
C VAL A 280 -25.03 8.24 -11.15
N PRO A 281 -23.97 7.41 -11.31
CA PRO A 281 -22.91 7.72 -12.25
C PRO A 281 -23.48 7.93 -13.66
N GLY A 282 -23.08 9.03 -14.29
CA GLY A 282 -23.31 9.22 -15.72
C GLY A 282 -22.40 8.28 -16.52
N GLY A 283 -22.79 7.91 -17.74
CA GLY A 283 -21.94 7.09 -18.60
C GLY A 283 -22.71 6.18 -19.55
N ASP A 284 -21.98 5.38 -20.32
CA ASP A 284 -22.58 4.44 -21.26
C ASP A 284 -23.01 3.14 -20.57
N GLY A 285 -24.31 3.02 -20.30
CA GLY A 285 -24.91 1.80 -19.77
C GLY A 285 -25.03 0.64 -20.78
N THR A 286 -24.32 0.66 -21.91
CA THR A 286 -24.39 -0.39 -22.96
C THR A 286 -24.17 -1.78 -22.39
N TYR A 287 -23.12 -1.99 -21.59
CA TYR A 287 -22.80 -3.31 -21.04
C TYR A 287 -23.71 -3.72 -19.89
N VAL A 288 -24.13 -2.77 -19.04
CA VAL A 288 -25.15 -3.01 -18.03
C VAL A 288 -26.46 -3.48 -18.67
N ARG A 289 -26.90 -2.82 -19.75
CA ARG A 289 -28.09 -3.23 -20.52
C ARG A 289 -27.90 -4.58 -21.19
N ARG A 290 -26.72 -4.82 -21.80
CA ARG A 290 -26.36 -6.08 -22.46
C ARG A 290 -26.51 -7.27 -21.51
N ASP A 291 -25.98 -7.16 -20.30
CA ASP A 291 -25.82 -8.29 -19.37
C ASP A 291 -26.99 -8.46 -18.40
N TYR A 292 -27.60 -7.35 -17.98
CA TYR A 292 -28.62 -7.34 -16.90
C TYR A 292 -29.98 -6.80 -17.34
N ASN A 293 -30.11 -6.24 -18.56
CA ASN A 293 -31.35 -5.68 -19.10
C ASN A 293 -32.04 -4.70 -18.14
N THR A 294 -31.26 -3.83 -17.50
CA THR A 294 -31.70 -2.89 -16.46
C THR A 294 -31.01 -1.53 -16.65
N SER A 295 -31.44 -0.52 -15.88
CA SER A 295 -30.78 0.79 -15.87
C SER A 295 -29.52 0.78 -15.01
N ILE A 296 -28.63 1.76 -15.21
CA ILE A 296 -27.43 1.96 -14.39
C ILE A 296 -27.79 2.06 -12.90
N ALA A 297 -28.81 2.86 -12.57
CA ALA A 297 -29.26 3.07 -11.19
C ALA A 297 -29.75 1.78 -10.51
N GLU A 298 -30.55 0.99 -11.22
CA GLU A 298 -31.06 -0.30 -10.74
C GLU A 298 -29.94 -1.34 -10.62
N PHE A 299 -29.02 -1.39 -11.58
CA PHE A 299 -27.87 -2.28 -11.53
C PHE A 299 -27.00 -2.00 -10.30
N TYR A 300 -26.64 -0.75 -10.03
CA TYR A 300 -25.82 -0.43 -8.85
C TYR A 300 -26.51 -0.82 -7.55
N SER A 301 -27.81 -0.55 -7.45
CA SER A 301 -28.55 -0.76 -6.20
C SER A 301 -28.88 -2.24 -5.95
N ASN A 302 -29.12 -3.01 -7.01
CA ASN A 302 -29.66 -4.38 -6.92
C ASN A 302 -28.65 -5.48 -7.29
N VAL A 303 -27.52 -5.14 -7.92
CA VAL A 303 -26.51 -6.10 -8.37
C VAL A 303 -25.14 -5.75 -7.80
N TRP A 304 -24.55 -4.63 -8.24
CA TRP A 304 -23.18 -4.28 -7.86
C TRP A 304 -23.00 -4.12 -6.35
N TRP A 305 -23.84 -3.30 -5.71
CA TRP A 305 -23.71 -3.07 -4.28
C TRP A 305 -23.90 -4.35 -3.45
N PRO A 306 -24.96 -5.16 -3.64
CA PRO A 306 -25.06 -6.46 -2.97
C PRO A 306 -23.86 -7.39 -3.18
N ASP A 307 -23.28 -7.41 -4.38
CA ASP A 307 -22.06 -8.19 -4.66
C ASP A 307 -20.85 -7.65 -3.89
N MET A 308 -20.64 -6.33 -3.85
CA MET A 308 -19.58 -5.70 -3.06
C MET A 308 -19.73 -6.03 -1.56
N MET A 309 -20.95 -6.00 -1.03
CA MET A 309 -21.21 -6.41 0.36
C MET A 309 -20.93 -7.89 0.61
N THR A 310 -21.15 -8.75 -0.40
CA THR A 310 -20.82 -10.17 -0.32
C THR A 310 -19.32 -10.40 -0.30
N LEU A 311 -18.57 -9.68 -1.15
CA LEU A 311 -17.11 -9.72 -1.14
C LEU A 311 -16.53 -9.21 0.18
N ALA A 312 -17.05 -8.08 0.69
CA ALA A 312 -16.65 -7.56 2.00
C ALA A 312 -16.88 -8.57 3.13
N ALA A 313 -18.05 -9.21 3.17
CA ALA A 313 -18.34 -10.23 4.16
C ALA A 313 -17.46 -11.47 4.02
N LYS A 314 -17.16 -11.91 2.79
CA LYS A 314 -16.30 -13.07 2.52
C LYS A 314 -14.85 -12.82 2.94
N HIS A 315 -14.33 -11.63 2.67
CA HIS A 315 -12.91 -11.31 2.86
C HIS A 315 -12.61 -10.50 4.14
N GLY A 316 -13.63 -10.11 4.90
CA GLY A 316 -13.49 -9.30 6.11
C GLY A 316 -13.15 -7.83 5.82
N VAL A 317 -13.38 -7.36 4.60
CA VAL A 317 -13.05 -5.99 4.15
C VAL A 317 -14.03 -4.98 4.75
N LYS A 318 -13.48 -3.82 5.13
CA LYS A 318 -14.24 -2.64 5.52
C LYS A 318 -13.99 -1.57 4.46
N TYR A 319 -15.04 -1.19 3.72
CA TYR A 319 -14.87 -0.18 2.68
C TYR A 319 -14.75 1.22 3.26
N THR A 320 -13.88 2.02 2.64
CA THR A 320 -13.82 3.46 2.81
C THR A 320 -14.51 4.11 1.62
N GLY A 321 -15.73 4.61 1.80
CA GLY A 321 -16.44 5.32 0.73
C GLY A 321 -16.12 6.80 0.75
N VAL A 322 -15.59 7.36 -0.34
CA VAL A 322 -15.28 8.80 -0.40
C VAL A 322 -16.35 9.55 -1.19
N ILE A 323 -16.98 10.51 -0.51
CA ILE A 323 -18.19 11.20 -0.99
C ILE A 323 -17.81 12.30 -1.97
N ILE A 324 -18.58 12.37 -3.06
CA ILE A 324 -18.63 13.49 -3.98
C ILE A 324 -20.05 14.07 -4.02
N GLU A 325 -20.21 15.39 -3.95
CA GLU A 325 -21.54 16.00 -3.86
C GLU A 325 -22.27 16.05 -5.22
N ASN A 326 -21.59 16.51 -6.28
CA ASN A 326 -22.18 16.66 -7.61
C ASN A 326 -21.15 16.53 -8.75
N TYR A 327 -21.55 16.86 -9.98
CA TYR A 327 -20.72 16.80 -11.19
C TYR A 327 -21.01 17.99 -12.13
N GLU A 328 -21.20 19.19 -11.58
CA GLU A 328 -21.60 20.36 -12.39
C GLU A 328 -20.44 21.04 -13.15
N ASP A 329 -19.20 20.65 -12.86
CA ASP A 329 -17.96 21.17 -13.44
C ASP A 329 -17.75 22.69 -13.27
N ASP A 330 -18.49 23.37 -12.39
CA ASP A 330 -18.29 24.80 -12.11
C ASP A 330 -17.09 25.03 -11.17
N THR A 331 -16.27 26.02 -11.48
CA THR A 331 -15.00 26.28 -10.78
C THR A 331 -14.81 27.75 -10.42
N ASP A 332 -15.87 28.56 -10.53
CA ASP A 332 -15.88 29.97 -10.16
C ASP A 332 -16.15 30.22 -8.66
N GLY A 333 -16.61 29.19 -7.94
CA GLY A 333 -16.91 29.23 -6.50
C GLY A 333 -18.37 29.51 -6.19
N GLU A 334 -19.26 29.60 -7.19
CA GLU A 334 -20.70 29.48 -6.98
C GLU A 334 -21.04 28.03 -6.56
N ILE A 335 -21.88 27.91 -5.54
CA ILE A 335 -22.22 26.62 -4.92
C ILE A 335 -23.65 26.23 -5.27
N THR A 336 -23.79 25.04 -5.85
CA THR A 336 -25.06 24.36 -6.13
C THR A 336 -25.23 23.16 -5.21
N GLU A 337 -26.06 23.32 -4.17
CA GLU A 337 -26.35 22.23 -3.24
C GLU A 337 -27.01 21.04 -3.94
N GLN A 338 -26.54 19.82 -3.62
CA GLN A 338 -27.22 18.60 -4.02
C GLN A 338 -28.57 18.45 -3.28
N THR A 339 -29.64 18.27 -4.05
CA THR A 339 -31.00 18.12 -3.50
C THR A 339 -31.48 16.68 -3.45
N ASP A 340 -30.97 15.79 -4.31
CA ASP A 340 -31.25 14.36 -4.25
C ASP A 340 -30.26 13.65 -3.32
N VAL A 341 -30.59 13.68 -2.03
CA VAL A 341 -29.73 13.17 -0.96
C VAL A 341 -30.03 11.73 -0.53
N GLN A 342 -31.09 11.12 -1.07
CA GLN A 342 -31.57 9.82 -0.58
C GLN A 342 -30.56 8.70 -0.82
N ARG A 343 -29.89 8.71 -1.99
CA ARG A 343 -28.85 7.72 -2.33
C ARG A 343 -27.65 7.82 -1.41
N PHE A 344 -27.22 9.05 -1.10
CA PHE A 344 -26.14 9.30 -0.15
C PHE A 344 -26.45 8.66 1.19
N GLN A 345 -27.60 9.01 1.78
CA GLN A 345 -28.03 8.46 3.05
C GLN A 345 -28.15 6.94 3.01
N TYR A 346 -28.72 6.37 1.94
CA TYR A 346 -28.90 4.93 1.82
C TYR A 346 -27.55 4.18 1.79
N PHE A 347 -26.67 4.50 0.85
CA PHE A 347 -25.39 3.79 0.71
C PHE A 347 -24.40 4.14 1.80
N GLY A 348 -24.31 5.40 2.21
CA GLY A 348 -23.44 5.82 3.30
C GLY A 348 -23.82 5.15 4.62
N ASN A 349 -25.11 5.06 4.96
CA ASN A 349 -25.53 4.35 6.17
C ASN A 349 -25.23 2.84 6.09
N MET A 350 -25.28 2.21 4.90
CA MET A 350 -24.90 0.80 4.76
C MET A 350 -23.40 0.58 4.94
N ILE A 351 -22.56 1.45 4.37
CA ILE A 351 -21.10 1.43 4.59
C ILE A 351 -20.80 1.51 6.10
N LEU A 352 -21.38 2.50 6.77
CA LEU A 352 -21.18 2.73 8.21
C LEU A 352 -21.71 1.56 9.06
N HIS A 353 -22.87 1.00 8.70
CA HIS A 353 -23.45 -0.15 9.42
C HIS A 353 -22.57 -1.41 9.34
N GLN A 354 -21.85 -1.61 8.23
CA GLN A 354 -20.89 -2.69 8.11
C GLN A 354 -19.59 -2.44 8.86
N GLY A 355 -19.35 -1.22 9.32
CA GLY A 355 -18.12 -0.81 10.00
C GLY A 355 -17.05 -0.29 9.03
N GLY A 356 -17.45 0.09 7.82
CA GLY A 356 -16.66 0.94 6.95
C GLY A 356 -16.68 2.40 7.42
N GLU A 357 -16.03 3.28 6.64
CA GLU A 357 -15.98 4.71 6.92
C GLU A 357 -16.40 5.54 5.71
N LEU A 358 -16.59 6.84 5.94
CA LEU A 358 -16.81 7.82 4.88
C LEU A 358 -15.68 8.85 4.86
N GLY A 359 -15.34 9.32 3.66
CA GLY A 359 -14.35 10.36 3.40
C GLY A 359 -14.82 11.35 2.34
N TYR A 360 -13.89 12.13 1.79
CA TYR A 360 -14.13 13.22 0.85
C TYR A 360 -13.44 12.96 -0.49
N HIS A 361 -14.12 13.24 -1.61
CA HIS A 361 -13.59 13.06 -2.96
C HIS A 361 -13.77 14.29 -3.87
N GLY A 362 -13.72 15.48 -3.28
CA GLY A 362 -13.99 16.73 -3.99
C GLY A 362 -15.49 17.06 -4.10
N TYR A 363 -15.78 18.33 -4.36
CA TYR A 363 -17.15 18.86 -4.44
C TYR A 363 -17.86 18.41 -5.72
N ASN A 364 -17.22 18.61 -6.86
CA ASN A 364 -17.78 18.38 -8.20
C ASN A 364 -16.84 17.65 -9.17
N HIS A 365 -15.98 16.78 -8.63
CA HIS A 365 -14.95 16.02 -9.35
C HIS A 365 -13.87 16.87 -10.06
N GLN A 366 -13.78 18.17 -9.78
CA GLN A 366 -12.71 19.01 -10.30
C GLN A 366 -11.51 19.00 -9.34
N PRO A 367 -10.31 18.59 -9.78
CA PRO A 367 -9.13 18.61 -8.92
C PRO A 367 -8.83 20.01 -8.40
N LEU A 368 -8.27 20.11 -7.18
CA LEU A 368 -7.88 21.40 -6.60
C LEU A 368 -6.58 21.88 -7.27
N SER A 369 -6.73 22.50 -8.44
CA SER A 369 -5.67 23.15 -9.22
C SER A 369 -6.09 24.51 -9.75
N LEU A 370 -5.16 25.47 -9.73
CA LEU A 370 -5.34 26.81 -10.28
C LEU A 370 -4.95 26.84 -11.77
N SER A 371 -5.14 27.99 -12.42
CA SER A 371 -4.90 28.20 -13.85
C SER A 371 -3.43 28.08 -14.29
N ASN A 372 -2.48 27.88 -13.37
CA ASN A 372 -1.09 27.53 -13.68
C ASN A 372 -0.92 26.07 -14.09
N VAL A 373 -1.91 25.22 -13.83
CA VAL A 373 -1.96 23.85 -14.32
C VAL A 373 -2.69 23.83 -15.67
N ASP A 374 -2.04 23.30 -16.70
CA ASP A 374 -2.65 23.04 -18.00
C ASP A 374 -2.78 21.54 -18.21
N TYR A 375 -4.00 21.03 -18.09
CA TYR A 375 -4.31 19.61 -18.30
C TYR A 375 -4.23 19.18 -19.77
N GLY A 376 -4.17 20.13 -20.70
CA GLY A 376 -4.13 19.88 -22.13
C GLY A 376 -5.28 18.98 -22.59
N THR A 377 -4.94 17.90 -23.30
CA THR A 377 -5.89 16.87 -23.75
C THR A 377 -5.83 15.61 -22.91
N VAL A 378 -5.07 15.61 -21.81
CA VAL A 378 -4.80 14.42 -21.00
C VAL A 378 -5.92 14.19 -20.01
N LEU A 379 -6.38 15.26 -19.35
CA LEU A 379 -7.51 15.20 -18.43
C LEU A 379 -8.60 16.22 -18.82
N PRO A 380 -9.88 15.84 -18.82
CA PRO A 380 -10.98 16.71 -19.25
C PRO A 380 -11.45 17.68 -18.14
N TYR A 381 -10.55 18.12 -17.26
CA TYR A 381 -10.89 18.95 -16.09
C TYR A 381 -10.70 20.44 -16.34
N LYS A 382 -11.46 21.24 -15.58
CA LYS A 382 -11.28 22.68 -15.46
C LYS A 382 -10.43 22.99 -14.23
N THR A 383 -9.80 24.17 -14.25
CA THR A 383 -9.09 24.69 -13.09
C THR A 383 -9.96 25.68 -12.33
N TRP A 384 -9.73 25.79 -11.03
CA TRP A 384 -10.39 26.75 -10.16
C TRP A 384 -9.93 28.17 -10.46
N THR A 385 -10.87 29.09 -10.50
CA THR A 385 -10.61 30.50 -10.84
C THR A 385 -9.76 31.21 -9.78
N SER A 386 -9.81 30.74 -8.52
CA SER A 386 -9.08 31.30 -7.40
C SER A 386 -9.00 30.33 -6.21
N LEU A 387 -8.13 30.62 -5.25
CA LEU A 387 -8.07 29.91 -3.97
C LEU A 387 -9.37 30.05 -3.16
N ASP A 388 -10.05 31.20 -3.26
CA ASP A 388 -11.35 31.42 -2.59
C ASP A 388 -12.44 30.50 -3.16
N ALA A 389 -12.42 30.27 -4.47
CA ALA A 389 -13.33 29.32 -5.12
C ALA A 389 -13.06 27.87 -4.67
N MET A 390 -11.79 27.46 -4.60
CA MET A 390 -11.42 26.16 -4.04
C MET A 390 -11.87 26.00 -2.58
N GLU A 391 -11.63 27.02 -1.76
CA GLU A 391 -12.00 27.02 -0.34
C GLU A 391 -13.50 26.84 -0.16
N LYS A 392 -14.33 27.58 -0.90
CA LYS A 392 -15.79 27.44 -0.88
C LYS A 392 -16.25 26.04 -1.26
N ALA A 393 -15.60 25.41 -2.25
CA ALA A 393 -15.94 24.06 -2.67
C ALA A 393 -15.62 23.02 -1.59
N VAL A 394 -14.47 23.14 -0.93
CA VAL A 394 -14.10 22.23 0.18
C VAL A 394 -14.98 22.49 1.40
N ASP A 395 -15.28 23.74 1.74
CA ASP A 395 -16.23 24.11 2.80
C ASP A 395 -17.60 23.48 2.56
N GLU A 396 -18.09 23.57 1.32
CA GLU A 396 -19.38 22.98 0.95
C GLU A 396 -19.36 21.46 1.08
N LEU A 397 -18.31 20.79 0.56
CA LEU A 397 -18.17 19.34 0.67
C LEU A 397 -18.18 18.88 2.14
N ILE A 398 -17.47 19.59 3.02
CA ILE A 398 -17.44 19.31 4.46
C ILE A 398 -18.81 19.55 5.08
N ARG A 399 -19.48 20.66 4.75
CA ARG A 399 -20.83 20.99 5.20
C ARG A 399 -21.82 19.91 4.78
N PHE A 400 -21.77 19.47 3.52
CA PHE A 400 -22.62 18.43 2.96
C PHE A 400 -22.41 17.10 3.69
N GLY A 401 -21.14 16.66 3.87
CA GLY A 401 -20.81 15.47 4.64
C GLY A 401 -21.38 15.50 6.07
N LYS A 402 -21.18 16.62 6.79
CA LYS A 402 -21.72 16.83 8.16
C LYS A 402 -23.26 16.86 8.18
N LYS A 403 -23.90 17.41 7.15
CA LYS A 403 -25.37 17.45 7.01
C LYS A 403 -25.94 16.05 6.77
N MET A 404 -25.25 15.22 5.97
CA MET A 404 -25.69 13.86 5.65
C MET A 404 -25.43 12.87 6.78
N PHE A 405 -24.28 13.00 7.46
CA PHE A 405 -23.79 12.04 8.46
C PHE A 405 -23.30 12.77 9.73
N PRO A 406 -24.21 13.44 10.48
CA PRO A 406 -23.83 14.32 11.59
C PRO A 406 -23.16 13.61 12.78
N ALA A 407 -23.27 12.28 12.85
CA ALA A 407 -22.66 11.46 13.89
C ALA A 407 -21.38 10.74 13.43
N THR A 408 -20.85 11.09 12.24
CA THR A 408 -19.64 10.49 11.66
C THR A 408 -18.58 11.56 11.49
N GLU A 409 -17.37 11.26 11.92
CA GLU A 409 -16.19 12.07 11.56
C GLU A 409 -15.63 11.55 10.23
N LEU A 410 -15.51 12.45 9.24
CA LEU A 410 -14.89 12.18 7.95
C LEU A 410 -13.53 12.88 7.96
N SER A 411 -12.46 12.14 7.69
CA SER A 411 -11.09 12.68 7.81
C SER A 411 -10.15 12.33 6.66
N VAL A 412 -10.57 11.43 5.76
CA VAL A 412 -9.78 11.05 4.58
C VAL A 412 -10.22 11.88 3.38
N TYR A 413 -9.26 12.41 2.63
CA TYR A 413 -9.48 13.07 1.35
C TYR A 413 -8.79 12.30 0.23
N VAL A 414 -9.54 11.95 -0.81
CA VAL A 414 -9.01 11.41 -2.07
C VAL A 414 -9.13 12.52 -3.10
N PRO A 415 -8.02 13.01 -3.71
CA PRO A 415 -8.14 14.02 -4.75
C PRO A 415 -8.82 13.44 -5.99
N PRO A 416 -9.74 14.17 -6.65
CA PRO A 416 -10.31 13.75 -7.93
C PRO A 416 -9.21 13.37 -8.93
N SER A 417 -9.32 12.18 -9.52
CA SER A 417 -8.30 11.60 -10.40
C SER A 417 -6.87 11.55 -9.84
N ASN A 418 -6.71 11.59 -8.51
CA ASN A 418 -5.41 11.62 -7.83
C ASN A 418 -4.59 12.87 -8.17
N VAL A 419 -5.24 13.95 -8.59
CA VAL A 419 -4.60 15.22 -8.93
C VAL A 419 -4.79 16.21 -7.80
N LEU A 420 -3.68 16.76 -7.31
CA LEU A 420 -3.70 17.81 -6.29
C LEU A 420 -2.51 18.74 -6.52
N SER A 421 -2.79 20.01 -6.82
CA SER A 421 -1.73 21.02 -6.95
C SER A 421 -1.09 21.32 -5.59
N GLU A 422 0.10 21.94 -5.60
CA GLU A 422 0.77 22.41 -4.38
C GLU A 422 -0.12 23.39 -3.62
N GLU A 423 -0.79 24.30 -4.33
CA GLU A 423 -1.71 25.27 -3.75
C GLU A 423 -2.94 24.60 -3.12
N GLY A 424 -3.50 23.59 -3.80
CA GLY A 424 -4.58 22.76 -3.28
C GLY A 424 -4.17 21.97 -2.04
N ARG A 425 -3.01 21.30 -2.07
CA ARG A 425 -2.46 20.54 -0.94
C ARG A 425 -2.22 21.43 0.28
N LYS A 426 -1.71 22.64 0.06
CA LYS A 426 -1.49 23.64 1.11
C LYS A 426 -2.82 24.15 1.68
N LEU A 427 -3.80 24.44 0.83
CA LEU A 427 -5.14 24.85 1.25
C LEU A 427 -5.76 23.82 2.20
N LEU A 428 -5.69 22.51 1.85
CA LEU A 428 -6.18 21.43 2.70
C LEU A 428 -5.49 21.41 4.07
N GLY A 429 -4.15 21.46 4.11
CA GLY A 429 -3.39 21.43 5.36
C GLY A 429 -3.60 22.63 6.28
N GLU A 430 -3.71 23.84 5.71
CA GLU A 430 -3.80 25.08 6.50
C GLU A 430 -5.22 25.42 6.95
N LYS A 431 -6.23 25.12 6.13
CA LYS A 431 -7.60 25.61 6.37
C LYS A 431 -8.59 24.53 6.81
N PHE A 432 -8.30 23.26 6.56
CA PHE A 432 -9.25 22.17 6.77
C PHE A 432 -8.69 21.10 7.71
N PRO A 433 -8.52 21.41 9.01
CA PRO A 433 -7.92 20.49 9.98
C PRO A 433 -8.72 19.20 10.21
N GLU A 434 -10.00 19.16 9.82
CA GLU A 434 -10.80 17.93 9.79
C GLU A 434 -10.24 16.90 8.79
N ILE A 435 -9.60 17.34 7.71
CA ILE A 435 -8.88 16.45 6.79
C ILE A 435 -7.54 16.12 7.44
N ARG A 436 -7.37 14.84 7.80
CA ARG A 436 -6.20 14.34 8.52
C ARG A 436 -5.30 13.47 7.68
N SER A 437 -5.81 12.96 6.56
CA SER A 437 -5.04 12.13 5.64
C SER A 437 -5.48 12.32 4.21
N ILE A 438 -4.52 12.22 3.29
CA ILE A 438 -4.75 12.25 1.85
C ILE A 438 -4.36 10.90 1.26
N ALA A 439 -5.24 10.32 0.46
CA ALA A 439 -4.99 9.07 -0.25
C ALA A 439 -5.04 9.34 -1.76
N SER A 440 -3.87 9.36 -2.40
CA SER A 440 -3.68 9.67 -3.82
C SER A 440 -2.86 8.56 -4.48
N ASN A 441 -1.77 8.81 -5.20
CA ASN A 441 -1.08 7.79 -6.00
C ASN A 441 0.33 7.48 -5.46
N TYR A 442 0.73 6.21 -5.44
CA TYR A 442 2.10 5.82 -5.09
C TYR A 442 3.06 5.98 -6.27
N PHE A 443 2.59 5.62 -7.46
CA PHE A 443 3.36 5.69 -8.70
C PHE A 443 3.24 7.06 -9.37
N SER A 444 4.26 7.42 -10.15
CA SER A 444 4.21 8.64 -10.95
C SER A 444 3.15 8.53 -12.05
N GLY A 445 2.44 9.62 -12.29
CA GLY A 445 1.51 9.77 -13.40
C GLY A 445 1.44 11.23 -13.81
N GLU A 446 0.92 11.50 -15.01
CA GLU A 446 0.75 12.87 -15.47
C GLU A 446 -0.22 13.61 -14.53
N PHE A 447 0.23 14.73 -13.94
CA PHE A 447 -0.49 15.51 -12.91
C PHE A 447 -0.77 14.80 -11.57
N ALA A 448 -0.34 13.54 -11.40
CA ALA A 448 -0.62 12.80 -10.18
C ALA A 448 0.07 13.44 -8.96
N TYR A 449 -0.68 13.57 -7.86
CA TYR A 449 -0.11 13.86 -6.55
C TYR A 449 0.49 12.56 -6.00
N VAL A 450 1.78 12.41 -6.23
CA VAL A 450 2.58 11.23 -5.87
C VAL A 450 2.97 11.30 -4.40
N GLN A 451 2.80 10.20 -3.68
CA GLN A 451 3.09 10.10 -2.25
C GLN A 451 4.02 8.92 -1.92
N GLU A 452 4.66 9.02 -0.77
CA GLU A 452 5.16 7.88 0.01
C GLU A 452 4.22 7.65 1.21
N PHE A 453 4.38 6.56 1.96
CA PHE A 453 3.66 6.38 3.22
C PHE A 453 4.35 7.15 4.34
N GLU A 454 3.95 8.39 4.58
CA GLU A 454 4.56 9.24 5.60
C GLU A 454 3.53 10.09 6.37
N THR A 455 3.96 10.69 7.47
CA THR A 455 3.28 11.84 8.06
C THR A 455 4.03 13.09 7.67
N ALA A 456 3.39 13.96 6.89
CA ALA A 456 3.97 15.21 6.41
C ALA A 456 4.19 16.21 7.56
N GLU A 457 4.98 17.25 7.31
CA GLU A 457 5.36 18.26 8.31
C GLU A 457 4.16 19.03 8.88
N ASP A 458 3.07 19.14 8.14
CA ASP A 458 1.82 19.76 8.60
C ASP A 458 0.89 18.79 9.36
N GLY A 459 1.34 17.55 9.55
CA GLY A 459 0.64 16.50 10.29
C GLY A 459 -0.41 15.75 9.47
N ILE A 460 -0.58 16.05 8.18
CA ILE A 460 -1.40 15.23 7.28
C ILE A 460 -0.65 13.93 7.00
N VAL A 461 -1.39 12.82 7.08
CA VAL A 461 -0.86 11.50 6.74
C VAL A 461 -1.06 11.24 5.25
N GLU A 462 0.02 10.90 4.56
CA GLU A 462 0.03 10.51 3.16
C GLU A 462 -0.11 8.97 3.09
N GLN A 463 -1.15 8.47 2.41
CA GLN A 463 -1.44 7.03 2.32
C GLN A 463 -1.88 6.64 0.90
N PRO A 464 -0.93 6.48 -0.03
CA PRO A 464 -1.24 6.34 -1.44
C PRO A 464 -1.95 5.04 -1.80
N ARG A 465 -2.61 5.10 -2.95
CA ARG A 465 -3.07 3.98 -3.77
C ARG A 465 -1.88 3.25 -4.40
N ILE A 466 -1.87 1.92 -4.25
CA ILE A 466 -0.94 1.05 -4.96
C ILE A 466 -1.58 0.52 -6.24
N ILE A 467 -2.83 0.06 -6.17
CA ILE A 467 -3.54 -0.56 -7.30
C ILE A 467 -4.99 -0.09 -7.38
N SER A 468 -5.64 -0.31 -8.53
CA SER A 468 -7.03 0.11 -8.74
C SER A 468 -7.82 -0.81 -9.67
N GLY A 469 -9.14 -0.77 -9.52
CA GLY A 469 -10.10 -1.42 -10.39
C GLY A 469 -10.16 -2.94 -10.20
N ALA A 470 -10.91 -3.61 -11.07
CA ALA A 470 -11.07 -5.07 -11.03
C ALA A 470 -10.25 -5.80 -12.11
N VAL A 471 -9.55 -5.06 -12.97
CA VAL A 471 -8.59 -5.60 -13.93
C VAL A 471 -7.20 -5.45 -13.33
N ILE A 472 -6.81 -6.42 -12.50
CA ILE A 472 -5.47 -6.44 -11.89
C ILE A 472 -4.49 -7.01 -12.92
N ASP A 473 -3.78 -6.12 -13.62
CA ASP A 473 -2.74 -6.50 -14.59
C ASP A 473 -1.45 -6.98 -13.90
N ASP A 474 -0.46 -7.34 -14.71
CA ASP A 474 0.80 -7.90 -14.22
C ASP A 474 1.63 -6.87 -13.43
N TYR A 475 1.60 -5.59 -13.81
CA TYR A 475 2.28 -4.51 -13.08
C TYR A 475 1.65 -4.32 -11.70
N MET A 476 0.31 -4.29 -11.63
CA MET A 476 -0.43 -4.19 -10.37
C MET A 476 -0.19 -5.40 -9.46
N GLN A 477 -0.10 -6.62 -10.01
CA GLN A 477 0.25 -7.81 -9.22
C GLN A 477 1.66 -7.71 -8.64
N MET A 478 2.64 -7.27 -9.44
CA MET A 478 4.02 -7.06 -8.99
C MET A 478 4.10 -5.96 -7.92
N ALA A 479 3.43 -4.83 -8.13
CA ALA A 479 3.35 -3.72 -7.19
C ALA A 479 2.74 -4.16 -5.85
N ALA A 480 1.61 -4.88 -5.88
CA ALA A 480 0.97 -5.40 -4.67
C ALA A 480 1.90 -6.38 -3.92
N LEU A 481 2.57 -7.29 -4.63
CA LEU A 481 3.55 -8.22 -4.03
C LEU A 481 4.71 -7.47 -3.36
N SER A 482 5.24 -6.46 -4.04
CA SER A 482 6.34 -5.64 -3.54
C SER A 482 5.93 -4.89 -2.26
N GLU A 483 4.77 -4.26 -2.24
CA GLU A 483 4.29 -3.50 -1.07
C GLU A 483 3.90 -4.39 0.12
N LEU A 484 3.50 -5.64 -0.12
CA LEU A 484 3.37 -6.65 0.93
C LEU A 484 4.71 -6.95 1.62
N ASN A 485 5.84 -6.86 0.91
CA ASN A 485 7.16 -7.18 1.44
C ASN A 485 7.98 -5.94 1.87
N MET A 486 7.57 -4.75 1.45
CA MET A 486 8.14 -3.47 1.89
C MET A 486 7.43 -2.94 3.14
N HIS A 487 6.16 -2.56 3.00
CA HIS A 487 5.39 -1.89 4.04
C HIS A 487 4.40 -2.82 4.76
N PHE A 488 4.21 -4.05 4.24
CA PHE A 488 3.13 -4.96 4.62
C PHE A 488 1.76 -4.26 4.52
N VAL A 489 1.48 -3.74 3.32
CA VAL A 489 0.26 -2.97 3.01
C VAL A 489 -0.42 -3.44 1.74
N ASN A 490 -1.75 -3.38 1.76
CA ASN A 490 -2.57 -3.31 0.56
C ASN A 490 -3.36 -1.99 0.55
N SER A 491 -3.35 -1.28 -0.58
CA SER A 491 -4.14 -0.07 -0.80
C SER A 491 -4.76 -0.13 -2.19
N HIS A 492 -6.03 -0.53 -2.24
CA HIS A 492 -6.80 -0.77 -3.46
C HIS A 492 -7.96 0.22 -3.58
N PHE A 493 -8.18 0.74 -4.79
CA PHE A 493 -9.24 1.69 -5.08
C PHE A 493 -10.15 1.15 -6.17
N MET A 494 -11.45 1.40 -6.07
CA MET A 494 -12.42 1.02 -7.08
C MET A 494 -13.39 2.17 -7.32
N HIS A 495 -13.75 2.39 -8.59
CA HIS A 495 -14.83 3.31 -8.91
C HIS A 495 -16.06 2.52 -9.36
N PRO A 496 -17.27 2.92 -8.95
CA PRO A 496 -18.49 2.34 -9.48
C PRO A 496 -18.55 2.42 -11.01
N ASP A 497 -18.07 3.52 -11.61
CA ASP A 497 -18.14 3.80 -13.04
C ASP A 497 -17.10 3.04 -13.88
N ASP A 498 -16.16 2.30 -13.27
CA ASP A 498 -15.28 1.35 -13.98
C ASP A 498 -16.08 0.37 -14.87
N LEU A 499 -17.34 0.12 -14.50
CA LEU A 499 -18.29 -0.75 -15.21
C LEU A 499 -18.99 -0.10 -16.40
N LEU A 500 -18.74 1.18 -16.64
CA LEU A 500 -19.29 1.98 -17.73
C LEU A 500 -18.21 2.38 -18.76
N ASP A 501 -16.95 2.11 -18.46
CA ASP A 501 -15.78 2.50 -19.26
C ASP A 501 -15.08 1.27 -19.86
N GLU A 502 -14.99 1.23 -21.20
CA GLU A 502 -14.37 0.11 -21.92
C GLU A 502 -12.90 -0.11 -21.52
N ASP A 503 -12.15 0.96 -21.31
CA ASP A 503 -10.73 0.91 -20.97
C ASP A 503 -10.52 0.37 -19.54
N ARG A 504 -11.52 0.54 -18.67
CA ARG A 504 -11.54 0.01 -17.29
C ARG A 504 -12.21 -1.37 -17.17
N GLY A 505 -12.58 -1.96 -18.31
CA GLY A 505 -13.03 -3.34 -18.41
C GLY A 505 -14.54 -3.53 -18.49
N ALA A 506 -15.34 -2.48 -18.70
CA ALA A 506 -16.79 -2.59 -18.84
C ALA A 506 -17.21 -3.63 -19.89
N ALA A 507 -16.48 -3.72 -21.00
CA ALA A 507 -16.73 -4.69 -22.07
C ALA A 507 -16.68 -6.15 -21.58
N LEU A 508 -15.86 -6.43 -20.57
CA LEU A 508 -15.71 -7.76 -19.96
C LEU A 508 -16.94 -8.21 -19.17
N GLY A 509 -17.76 -7.26 -18.70
CA GLY A 509 -18.95 -7.51 -17.88
C GLY A 509 -18.64 -7.70 -16.39
N TRP A 510 -19.60 -7.32 -15.54
CA TRP A 510 -19.42 -7.28 -14.08
C TRP A 510 -19.12 -8.64 -13.45
N GLU A 511 -19.74 -9.74 -13.88
CA GLU A 511 -19.44 -11.07 -13.33
C GLU A 511 -17.96 -11.45 -13.44
N LYS A 512 -17.31 -11.09 -14.56
CA LYS A 512 -15.88 -11.36 -14.76
C LYS A 512 -15.01 -10.45 -13.89
N LEU A 513 -15.37 -9.18 -13.78
CA LEU A 513 -14.67 -8.21 -12.93
C LEU A 513 -14.80 -8.58 -11.44
N LYS A 514 -16.00 -8.90 -10.99
CA LYS A 514 -16.27 -9.41 -9.64
C LYS A 514 -15.42 -10.65 -9.32
N LYS A 515 -15.37 -11.62 -10.24
CA LYS A 515 -14.55 -12.84 -10.05
C LYS A 515 -13.06 -12.51 -9.92
N ARG A 516 -12.54 -11.58 -10.69
CA ARG A 516 -11.14 -11.14 -10.59
C ARG A 516 -10.85 -10.43 -9.28
N LEU A 517 -11.75 -9.58 -8.81
CA LEU A 517 -11.63 -8.93 -7.51
C LEU A 517 -11.64 -9.97 -6.38
N ASP A 518 -12.53 -10.96 -6.47
CA ASP A 518 -12.60 -12.09 -5.53
C ASP A 518 -11.31 -12.92 -5.51
N GLU A 519 -10.73 -13.20 -6.68
CA GLU A 519 -9.45 -13.90 -6.84
C GLU A 519 -8.30 -13.10 -6.21
N TYR A 520 -8.25 -11.77 -6.43
CA TYR A 520 -7.25 -10.90 -5.82
C TYR A 520 -7.37 -10.86 -4.29
N MET A 521 -8.58 -10.64 -3.76
CA MET A 521 -8.82 -10.62 -2.31
C MET A 521 -8.53 -11.98 -1.66
N THR A 522 -8.78 -13.09 -2.38
CA THR A 522 -8.42 -14.44 -1.93
C THR A 522 -6.91 -14.59 -1.86
N TRP A 523 -6.19 -14.23 -2.92
CA TRP A 523 -4.72 -14.27 -2.94
C TRP A 523 -4.10 -13.42 -1.82
N LEU A 524 -4.65 -12.24 -1.57
CA LEU A 524 -4.20 -11.36 -0.48
C LEU A 524 -4.34 -12.04 0.88
N ASN A 525 -5.53 -12.58 1.18
CA ASN A 525 -5.79 -13.25 2.45
C ASN A 525 -4.97 -14.53 2.63
N GLU A 526 -4.75 -15.30 1.56
CA GLU A 526 -3.96 -16.54 1.59
C GLU A 526 -2.45 -16.26 1.71
N SER A 527 -1.97 -15.16 1.11
CA SER A 527 -0.54 -14.80 1.15
C SER A 527 -0.16 -14.08 2.43
N ALA A 528 -1.08 -13.31 3.02
CA ALA A 528 -0.83 -12.41 4.14
C ALA A 528 -1.96 -12.48 5.17
N GLU A 529 -2.15 -13.65 5.81
CA GLU A 529 -3.24 -13.89 6.78
C GLU A 529 -3.28 -12.87 7.94
N GLU A 530 -2.11 -12.41 8.38
CA GLU A 530 -1.96 -11.44 9.48
C GLU A 530 -2.20 -9.98 9.06
N LEU A 531 -2.49 -9.71 7.78
CA LEU A 531 -2.72 -8.37 7.28
C LEU A 531 -4.09 -7.85 7.73
N ARG A 532 -4.09 -6.74 8.47
CA ARG A 532 -5.33 -6.21 9.08
C ARG A 532 -6.20 -5.48 8.05
N ASN A 533 -7.48 -5.83 7.95
CA ASN A 533 -8.46 -5.03 7.22
C ASN A 533 -8.82 -3.76 8.02
N LEU A 534 -8.42 -2.61 7.48
CA LEU A 534 -8.56 -1.29 8.06
C LEU A 534 -9.42 -0.39 7.16
N THR A 535 -10.07 0.58 7.79
CA THR A 535 -10.58 1.78 7.11
C THR A 535 -9.42 2.73 6.78
N GLY A 536 -9.63 3.72 5.92
CA GLY A 536 -8.60 4.69 5.52
C GLY A 536 -8.11 5.55 6.68
N SER A 537 -8.95 5.92 7.64
CA SER A 537 -8.50 6.63 8.84
C SER A 537 -7.69 5.73 9.79
N GLU A 538 -8.05 4.44 9.87
CA GLU A 538 -7.30 3.45 10.65
C GLU A 538 -5.93 3.17 10.01
N LEU A 539 -5.86 3.06 8.67
CA LEU A 539 -4.59 2.93 7.94
C LEU A 539 -3.71 4.16 8.17
N ALA A 540 -4.26 5.36 8.09
CA ALA A 540 -3.51 6.58 8.39
C ALA A 540 -2.97 6.58 9.83
N GLY A 541 -3.74 6.10 10.81
CA GLY A 541 -3.25 5.89 12.17
C GLY A 541 -2.13 4.85 12.26
N ALA A 542 -2.15 3.80 11.44
CA ALA A 542 -1.07 2.82 11.36
C ALA A 542 0.20 3.41 10.72
N VAL A 543 0.06 4.22 9.66
CA VAL A 543 1.17 4.96 9.03
C VAL A 543 1.86 5.89 10.03
N GLN A 544 1.10 6.56 10.92
CA GLN A 544 1.72 7.41 11.96
C GLN A 544 2.60 6.62 12.94
N ARG A 545 2.15 5.43 13.37
CA ARG A 545 2.91 4.55 14.27
C ARG A 545 4.16 4.02 13.58
N TYR A 546 4.02 3.59 12.33
CA TYR A 546 5.12 3.18 11.47
C TYR A 546 6.14 4.31 11.29
N GLY A 547 5.69 5.49 10.87
CA GLY A 547 6.51 6.67 10.61
C GLY A 547 7.34 7.12 11.82
N ALA A 548 6.74 7.08 13.01
CA ALA A 548 7.38 7.55 14.23
C ALA A 548 8.37 6.55 14.86
N LEU A 549 8.29 5.26 14.53
CA LEU A 549 9.04 4.21 15.25
C LEU A 549 10.54 4.29 14.95
N THR A 550 11.35 4.38 16.01
CA THR A 550 12.80 4.10 15.94
C THR A 550 13.04 2.65 16.36
N VAL A 551 13.90 1.94 15.62
CA VAL A 551 14.26 0.55 15.90
C VAL A 551 15.77 0.45 16.11
N ASP A 552 16.18 0.08 17.32
CA ASP A 552 17.55 -0.33 17.62
C ASP A 552 17.57 -1.81 18.01
N LYS A 553 18.61 -2.54 17.62
CA LYS A 553 18.68 -3.99 17.77
C LYS A 553 20.03 -4.44 18.31
N GLU A 554 19.98 -5.40 19.22
CA GLU A 554 21.14 -6.16 19.69
C GLU A 554 20.92 -7.64 19.37
N ILE A 555 21.81 -8.23 18.58
CA ILE A 555 21.72 -9.64 18.18
C ILE A 555 22.89 -10.39 18.81
N THR A 556 22.58 -11.46 19.53
CA THR A 556 23.56 -12.38 20.11
C THR A 556 23.23 -13.81 19.69
N GLU A 557 24.11 -14.77 19.99
CA GLU A 557 23.82 -16.20 19.77
C GLU A 557 22.57 -16.69 20.53
N LYS A 558 22.14 -15.98 21.60
CA LYS A 558 21.08 -16.42 22.50
C LYS A 558 19.77 -15.67 22.36
N GLU A 559 19.80 -14.44 21.85
CA GLU A 559 18.61 -13.60 21.75
C GLU A 559 18.77 -12.50 20.71
N ILE A 560 17.62 -12.04 20.20
CA ILE A 560 17.44 -10.78 19.48
C ILE A 560 16.69 -9.86 20.43
N ARG A 561 17.32 -8.74 20.79
CA ARG A 561 16.74 -7.71 21.66
C ARG A 561 16.47 -6.46 20.82
N LEU A 562 15.26 -5.92 20.92
CA LEU A 562 14.83 -4.73 20.21
C LEU A 562 14.48 -3.64 21.21
N HIS A 563 15.02 -2.45 20.96
CA HIS A 563 14.72 -1.22 21.67
C HIS A 563 13.89 -0.32 20.74
N LEU A 564 12.61 -0.15 21.09
CA LEU A 564 11.63 0.57 20.29
C LEU A 564 11.33 1.92 20.93
N GLY A 565 11.86 2.98 20.33
CA GLY A 565 11.52 4.36 20.69
C GLY A 565 10.28 4.87 19.96
N HIS A 566 9.61 5.86 20.55
CA HIS A 566 8.35 6.43 20.05
C HIS A 566 7.23 5.39 19.85
N LEU A 567 7.21 4.34 20.66
CA LEU A 567 6.09 3.41 20.75
C LEU A 567 4.91 4.09 21.47
N TYR A 568 3.74 4.12 20.83
CA TYR A 568 2.53 4.74 21.39
C TYR A 568 1.64 3.73 22.13
N ASP A 569 1.27 2.66 21.43
CA ASP A 569 0.44 1.57 21.94
C ASP A 569 0.92 0.22 21.41
N GLU A 570 1.06 0.08 20.09
CA GLU A 570 1.61 -1.09 19.42
C GLU A 570 2.41 -0.68 18.18
N ALA A 571 3.32 -1.54 17.76
CA ALA A 571 4.04 -1.40 16.50
C ALA A 571 4.22 -2.77 15.84
N TYR A 572 4.34 -2.77 14.52
CA TYR A 572 4.56 -3.98 13.74
C TYR A 572 5.93 -3.92 13.08
N LEU A 573 6.64 -5.05 13.11
CA LEU A 573 7.95 -5.20 12.49
C LEU A 573 8.02 -6.53 11.74
N MET A 574 8.65 -6.52 10.58
CA MET A 574 9.11 -7.75 9.94
C MET A 574 10.44 -8.15 10.57
N VAL A 575 10.53 -9.41 10.98
CA VAL A 575 11.72 -10.02 11.59
C VAL A 575 12.09 -11.25 10.78
N ARG A 576 13.17 -11.17 10.01
CA ARG A 576 13.76 -12.32 9.34
C ARG A 576 14.88 -12.89 10.18
N ILE A 577 14.76 -14.14 10.63
CA ILE A 577 15.78 -14.82 11.44
C ILE A 577 16.59 -15.73 10.51
N ASN A 578 17.74 -15.25 10.03
CA ASN A 578 18.56 -15.99 9.06
C ASN A 578 19.35 -17.12 9.72
N GLU A 579 19.78 -16.92 10.95
CA GLU A 579 20.55 -17.91 11.72
C GLU A 579 19.83 -18.27 13.03
N GLY A 580 19.73 -19.57 13.34
CA GLY A 580 19.00 -20.08 14.50
C GLY A 580 17.48 -20.09 14.34
N LYS A 581 16.76 -20.40 15.43
CA LYS A 581 15.28 -20.39 15.46
C LYS A 581 14.75 -19.53 16.60
N PRO A 582 13.59 -18.86 16.45
CA PRO A 582 12.99 -18.15 17.56
C PRO A 582 12.56 -19.12 18.66
N GLY A 583 12.77 -18.71 19.91
CA GLY A 583 12.24 -19.33 21.12
C GLY A 583 11.17 -18.44 21.75
N ASP A 584 11.18 -18.36 23.08
CA ASP A 584 10.24 -17.52 23.83
C ASP A 584 10.38 -16.03 23.48
N VAL A 585 9.25 -15.33 23.43
CA VAL A 585 9.17 -13.89 23.12
C VAL A 585 8.57 -13.15 24.31
N THR A 586 9.18 -12.02 24.69
CA THR A 586 8.67 -11.10 25.71
C THR A 586 8.54 -9.69 25.15
N GLY A 587 7.55 -8.93 25.60
CA GLY A 587 7.29 -7.55 25.12
C GLY A 587 6.47 -7.46 23.83
N GLY A 588 6.05 -8.61 23.29
CA GLY A 588 5.23 -8.69 22.09
C GLY A 588 4.92 -10.13 21.68
N GLU A 589 4.34 -10.28 20.50
CA GLU A 589 3.95 -11.55 19.89
C GLU A 589 4.61 -11.72 18.53
N LEU A 590 5.21 -12.88 18.26
CA LEU A 590 5.89 -13.19 17.01
C LEU A 590 5.15 -14.31 16.28
N VAL A 591 4.67 -14.03 15.07
CA VAL A 591 3.95 -14.98 14.22
C VAL A 591 4.79 -15.30 12.99
N ASN A 592 4.91 -16.58 12.63
CA ASN A 592 5.59 -16.98 11.40
C ASN A 592 4.71 -16.67 10.19
N ILE A 593 5.26 -15.97 9.20
CA ILE A 593 4.54 -15.62 7.97
C ILE A 593 4.93 -16.56 6.84
N THR A 594 6.23 -16.70 6.57
CA THR A 594 6.75 -17.64 5.58
C THR A 594 8.22 -17.95 5.85
N GLY A 595 8.65 -19.19 5.66
CA GLY A 595 10.03 -19.60 5.87
C GLY A 595 10.60 -19.10 7.21
N ASN A 596 11.59 -18.23 7.12
CA ASN A 596 12.25 -17.60 8.27
C ASN A 596 11.86 -16.13 8.51
N LEU A 597 10.79 -15.67 7.86
CA LEU A 597 10.20 -14.34 8.02
C LEU A 597 9.02 -14.41 9.00
N TYR A 598 9.01 -13.50 9.96
CA TYR A 598 8.02 -13.40 11.03
C TYR A 598 7.48 -11.98 11.12
N LEU A 599 6.23 -11.85 11.54
CA LEU A 599 5.62 -10.59 11.92
C LEU A 599 5.67 -10.48 13.45
N LEU A 600 6.30 -9.43 13.95
CA LEU A 600 6.31 -9.06 15.36
C LEU A 600 5.26 -7.97 15.60
N ARG A 601 4.33 -8.23 16.51
CA ARG A 601 3.48 -7.21 17.15
C ARG A 601 4.10 -6.85 18.49
N ALA A 602 4.73 -5.69 18.57
CA ALA A 602 5.33 -5.19 19.80
C ALA A 602 4.30 -4.41 20.62
N GLU A 603 4.19 -4.73 21.91
CA GLU A 603 3.31 -4.06 22.88
C GLU A 603 4.11 -3.33 23.98
N GLU A 604 5.42 -3.62 24.08
CA GLU A 604 6.36 -2.96 24.97
C GLU A 604 7.54 -2.38 24.18
N SER A 605 8.18 -1.35 24.74
CA SER A 605 9.35 -0.70 24.11
C SER A 605 10.60 -1.60 24.09
N GLU A 606 10.60 -2.67 24.88
CA GLU A 606 11.67 -3.65 24.98
C GLU A 606 11.11 -5.01 24.56
N VAL A 607 11.57 -5.53 23.42
CA VAL A 607 11.19 -6.87 22.95
C VAL A 607 12.40 -7.78 22.99
N VAL A 608 12.23 -9.00 23.50
CA VAL A 608 13.28 -10.03 23.50
C VAL A 608 12.74 -11.28 22.83
N ILE A 609 13.45 -11.78 21.83
CA ILE A 609 13.19 -13.03 21.13
C ILE A 609 14.37 -13.95 21.44
N ALA A 610 14.14 -15.02 22.22
CA ALA A 610 15.18 -16.01 22.45
C ALA A 610 15.57 -16.72 21.14
N ARG A 611 16.81 -17.19 21.03
CA ARG A 611 17.32 -17.97 19.89
C ARG A 611 17.72 -19.38 20.34
N ASN A 612 17.30 -20.37 19.57
CA ASN A 612 17.57 -21.80 19.75
C ASN A 612 18.40 -22.38 18.61
#